data_AF-A0A9P3UHZ6-F1
#
_entry.id   AF-A0A9P3UHZ6-F1
#
_cell.length_a   1.000
_cell.length_b   1.000
_cell.length_c   1.000
_cell.angle_alpha   90.00
_cell.angle_beta   90.00
_cell.angle_gamma   90.00
#
_symmetry.space_group_name_H-M   'P 1'
#
loop_
_entity.id
_entity.type
_entity.pdbx_description
1 polymer ?
#
loop_
_entity_poly.entity_id
_entity_poly.type
_entity_poly.pdbx_seq_one_letter_code
_entity_poly.pdbx_strand_id
1 'polypeptide(L)'
;MTELPHAYRGILRELRKSAVTPRKSNKTLVSNFRSIAAQYQKSGDPVILQDMRNALLFLRSQREHKLLLERYNPLVDLTAQERIKATARRVGLDMPSVHKPESA
;
A
#
# COMPACT_ATOMS: atom_id res chain seq x y z
N MET A 1 16.79 3.21 24.89
CA MET A 1 17.09 1.86 24.38
C MET A 1 15.89 0.95 24.59
N THR A 2 14.84 1.10 23.77
CA THR A 2 13.75 0.12 23.65
C THR A 2 13.39 -0.01 22.18
N GLU A 3 14.20 -0.79 21.45
CA GLU A 3 14.17 -0.87 19.99
C GLU A 3 12.94 -1.62 19.46
N LEU A 4 12.60 -2.74 20.10
CA LEU A 4 11.45 -3.56 19.71
C LEU A 4 10.10 -2.83 19.86
N PRO A 5 9.77 -2.19 21.01
CA PRO A 5 8.51 -1.46 21.13
C PRO A 5 8.38 -0.32 20.12
N HIS A 6 9.49 0.33 19.77
CA HIS A 6 9.49 1.41 18.77
C HIS A 6 9.20 0.85 17.37
N ALA A 7 9.89 -0.22 16.95
CA ALA A 7 9.65 -0.87 15.66
C ALA A 7 8.21 -1.40 15.55
N TYR A 8 7.75 -2.12 16.58
CA TYR A 8 6.39 -2.68 16.63
C TYR A 8 5.30 -1.60 16.58
N ARG A 9 5.39 -0.55 17.42
CA ARG A 9 4.43 0.57 17.40
C ARG A 9 4.48 1.32 16.08
N GLY A 10 5.66 1.44 15.47
CA GLY A 10 5.83 1.97 14.12
C GLY A 10 5.00 1.20 13.10
N ILE A 11 5.11 -0.13 13.08
CA ILE A 11 4.37 -1.01 12.16
C ILE A 11 2.86 -0.83 12.37
N LEU A 12 2.38 -0.88 13.62
CA LEU A 12 0.95 -0.71 13.91
C LEU A 12 0.40 0.65 13.43
N ARG A 13 1.19 1.71 13.56
CA ARG A 13 0.81 3.04 13.06
C ARG A 13 0.75 3.08 11.54
N GLU A 14 1.71 2.46 10.86
CA GLU A 14 1.70 2.40 9.40
C GLU A 14 0.57 1.53 8.86
N LEU A 15 0.28 0.37 9.46
CA LEU A 15 -0.89 -0.46 9.13
C LEU A 15 -2.21 0.29 9.31
N ARG A 16 -2.30 1.18 10.31
CA ARG A 16 -3.49 2.01 10.51
C ARG A 16 -3.61 3.13 9.47
N LYS A 17 -2.48 3.67 9.00
CA LYS A 17 -2.44 4.72 7.96
C LYS A 17 -2.69 4.17 6.56
N SER A 18 -2.30 2.92 6.30
CA SER A 18 -2.52 2.25 5.02
C SER A 18 -3.89 1.57 4.89
N ALA A 19 -4.70 1.56 5.96
CA ALA A 19 -6.02 0.97 5.96
C ALA A 19 -6.99 1.72 5.03
N VAL A 20 -7.78 0.96 4.28
CA VAL A 20 -8.84 1.50 3.39
C VAL A 20 -9.88 2.29 4.18
N THR A 21 -10.28 1.77 5.34
CA THR A 21 -11.17 2.49 6.25
C THR A 21 -10.34 3.16 7.34
N PRO A 22 -10.48 4.49 7.55
CA PRO A 22 -9.70 5.21 8.54
C PRO A 22 -9.81 4.53 9.91
N ARG A 23 -8.66 4.31 10.55
CA ARG A 23 -8.55 3.77 11.92
C ARG A 23 -8.93 2.29 12.10
N LYS A 24 -9.35 1.55 11.07
CA LYS A 24 -9.59 0.10 11.15
C LYS A 24 -8.39 -0.66 10.58
N SER A 25 -7.51 -1.15 11.44
CA SER A 25 -6.42 -2.05 11.01
C SER A 25 -6.91 -3.48 10.83
N ASN A 26 -6.27 -4.22 9.92
CA ASN A 26 -6.54 -5.65 9.74
C ASN A 26 -6.08 -6.43 10.99
N LYS A 27 -7.04 -7.04 11.70
CA LYS A 27 -6.80 -7.76 12.95
C LYS A 27 -5.82 -8.93 12.77
N THR A 28 -5.88 -9.63 11.64
CA THR A 28 -5.02 -10.77 11.31
C THR A 28 -3.56 -10.33 11.15
N LEU A 29 -3.32 -9.21 10.48
CA LEU A 29 -1.96 -8.67 10.35
C LEU A 29 -1.42 -8.25 11.72
N VAL A 30 -2.24 -7.57 12.52
CA VAL A 30 -1.87 -7.15 13.88
C VAL A 30 -1.54 -8.35 14.76
N SER A 31 -2.32 -9.45 14.70
CA SER A 31 -2.02 -10.67 15.45
C SER A 31 -0.71 -11.33 15.01
N ASN A 32 -0.41 -11.33 13.70
CA ASN A 32 0.82 -11.89 13.16
C ASN A 32 2.05 -11.10 13.62
N PHE A 33 2.02 -9.76 13.53
CA PHE A 33 3.12 -8.95 14.07
C PHE A 33 3.26 -9.06 15.58
N ARG A 34 2.15 -9.32 16.29
CA ARG A 34 2.18 -9.56 17.73
C ARG A 34 2.83 -10.91 18.08
N SER A 35 2.56 -11.97 17.32
CA SER A 35 3.21 -13.27 17.55
C SER A 35 4.71 -13.20 17.25
N ILE A 36 5.12 -12.50 16.20
CA ILE A 36 6.55 -12.25 15.87
C ILE A 36 7.23 -11.47 17.00
N ALA A 37 6.61 -10.40 17.51
CA ALA A 37 7.16 -9.64 18.63
C ALA A 37 7.27 -10.48 19.91
N ALA A 38 6.29 -11.36 20.17
CA ALA A 38 6.33 -12.30 21.30
C ALA A 38 7.42 -13.37 21.12
N GLN A 39 7.67 -13.81 19.88
CA GLN A 39 8.76 -14.73 19.56
C GLN A 39 10.12 -14.09 19.88
N TYR A 40 10.34 -12.83 19.46
CA TYR A 40 11.56 -12.10 19.79
C TYR A 40 11.76 -11.95 21.30
N GLN A 41 10.70 -11.68 22.07
CA GLN A 41 10.81 -11.60 23.53
C GLN A 41 11.27 -12.92 24.17
N LYS A 42 10.97 -14.06 23.54
CA LYS A 42 11.38 -15.39 24.02
C LYS A 42 12.77 -15.79 23.54
N SER A 43 13.08 -15.55 22.27
CA SER A 43 14.33 -16.00 21.66
C SER A 43 15.49 -15.02 21.82
N GLY A 44 15.21 -13.71 21.93
CA GLY A 44 16.23 -12.67 21.92
C GLY A 44 16.99 -12.54 20.59
N ASP A 45 16.50 -13.17 19.53
CA ASP A 45 17.21 -13.29 18.25
C ASP A 45 17.32 -11.92 17.54
N PRO A 46 18.53 -11.40 17.30
CA PRO A 46 18.72 -10.11 16.64
C PRO A 46 18.17 -10.07 15.20
N VAL A 47 18.05 -11.21 14.52
CA VAL A 47 17.51 -11.30 13.15
C VAL A 47 16.05 -10.85 13.13
N ILE A 48 15.25 -11.31 14.09
CA ILE A 48 13.82 -10.96 14.17
C ILE A 48 13.65 -9.44 14.37
N LEU A 49 14.49 -8.82 15.20
CA LEU A 49 14.45 -7.35 15.38
C LEU A 49 14.77 -6.63 14.07
N GLN A 50 15.76 -7.13 13.32
CA GLN A 50 16.13 -6.56 12.04
C GLN A 50 15.01 -6.72 11.01
N ASP A 51 14.34 -7.87 10.95
CA ASP A 51 13.19 -8.09 10.09
C ASP A 51 12.02 -7.16 10.43
N MET A 52 11.77 -6.89 11.72
CA MET A 52 10.77 -5.90 12.11
C MET A 52 11.14 -4.49 11.66
N ARG A 53 12.43 -4.12 11.66
CA ARG A 53 12.89 -2.83 11.12
C ARG A 53 12.73 -2.76 9.61
N ASN A 54 13.08 -3.83 8.90
CA ASN A 54 12.92 -3.95 7.46
C ASN A 54 11.44 -3.86 7.06
N ALA A 55 10.56 -4.55 7.77
CA ALA A 55 9.12 -4.48 7.57
C ALA A 55 8.58 -3.06 7.80
N LEU A 56 9.04 -2.38 8.86
CA LEU A 56 8.66 -0.99 9.11
C LEU A 56 9.10 -0.06 7.97
N LEU A 57 10.34 -0.19 7.49
CA LEU A 57 10.86 0.59 6.37
C LEU A 57 10.03 0.34 5.11
N PHE A 58 9.81 -0.92 4.76
CA PHE A 58 9.03 -1.33 3.60
C PHE A 58 7.61 -0.75 3.62
N LEU A 59 6.90 -0.84 4.75
CA LEU A 59 5.54 -0.29 4.86
C LEU A 59 5.50 1.23 4.68
N ARG A 60 6.52 1.95 5.18
CA ARG A 60 6.63 3.42 4.98
C ARG A 60 6.88 3.74 3.51
N SER A 61 7.86 3.07 2.90
CA SER A 61 8.20 3.23 1.49
C SER A 61 7.01 2.91 0.59
N GLN A 62 6.22 1.89 0.90
CA GLN A 62 5.05 1.52 0.10
C GLN A 62 3.96 2.60 0.14
N ARG A 63 3.73 3.21 1.31
CA ARG A 63 2.78 4.33 1.43
C ARG A 63 3.26 5.54 0.62
N GLU A 64 4.54 5.88 0.73
CA GLU A 64 5.14 7.00 -0.01
C GLU A 64 5.13 6.77 -1.52
N HIS A 65 5.50 5.57 -1.96
CA HIS A 65 5.42 5.16 -3.36
C HIS A 65 4.01 5.34 -3.93
N LYS A 66 2.98 4.92 -3.18
CA LYS A 66 1.58 5.13 -3.58
C LYS A 66 1.25 6.62 -3.75
N LEU A 67 1.66 7.47 -2.80
CA LEU A 67 1.42 8.91 -2.88
C LEU A 67 2.14 9.57 -4.07
N LEU A 68 3.37 9.13 -4.37
CA LEU A 68 4.13 9.62 -5.52
C LEU A 68 3.49 9.19 -6.83
N LEU A 69 3.01 7.93 -6.92
CA LEU A 69 2.27 7.45 -8.08
C LEU A 69 1.00 8.27 -8.33
N GLU A 70 0.18 8.51 -7.30
CA GLU A 70 -1.04 9.31 -7.41
C GLU A 70 -0.75 10.74 -7.88
N ARG A 71 0.38 11.34 -7.45
CA ARG A 71 0.75 12.70 -7.80
C ARG A 71 1.31 12.84 -9.21
N TYR A 72 2.21 11.95 -9.61
CA TYR A 72 2.98 12.10 -10.85
C TYR A 72 2.44 11.25 -12.00
N ASN A 73 1.70 10.17 -11.70
CA ASN A 73 1.11 9.28 -12.70
C ASN A 73 -0.33 8.86 -12.32
N PRO A 74 -1.29 9.80 -12.33
CA PRO A 74 -2.68 9.51 -11.96
C PRO A 74 -3.40 8.59 -12.97
N LEU A 75 -2.81 8.31 -14.14
CA LEU A 75 -3.38 7.43 -15.16
C LEU A 75 -2.87 5.98 -15.06
N VAL A 76 -2.07 5.65 -14.04
CA VAL A 76 -1.41 4.34 -13.96
C VAL A 76 -2.39 3.19 -13.73
N ASP A 77 -3.48 3.44 -12.99
CA ASP A 77 -4.49 2.43 -12.65
C ASP A 77 -5.59 2.30 -13.73
N LEU A 78 -5.58 3.17 -14.75
CA LEU A 78 -6.59 3.17 -15.80
C LEU A 78 -6.34 2.06 -16.81
N THR A 79 -7.42 1.45 -17.29
CA THR A 79 -7.37 0.52 -18.42
C THR A 79 -6.88 1.24 -19.69
N ALA A 80 -6.38 0.49 -20.68
CA ALA A 80 -5.88 1.07 -21.92
C ALA A 80 -6.90 1.99 -22.59
N GLN A 81 -8.18 1.60 -22.62
CA GLN A 81 -9.25 2.42 -23.20
C GLN A 81 -9.48 3.72 -22.42
N GLU A 82 -9.51 3.66 -21.09
CA GLU A 82 -9.66 4.84 -20.24
C GLU A 82 -8.47 5.80 -20.35
N ARG A 83 -7.25 5.26 -20.47
CA ARG A 83 -6.05 6.06 -20.72
C ARG A 83 -6.12 6.82 -22.04
N ILE A 84 -6.57 6.16 -23.11
CA ILE A 84 -6.71 6.82 -24.42
C ILE A 84 -7.78 7.91 -24.34
N LYS A 85 -8.92 7.63 -23.69
CA LYS A 85 -9.98 8.62 -23.48
C LYS A 85 -9.51 9.82 -22.65
N ALA A 86 -8.79 9.59 -21.55
CA ALA A 86 -8.23 10.66 -20.73
C ALA A 86 -7.21 11.50 -21.50
N THR A 87 -6.44 10.88 -22.40
CA THR A 87 -5.47 11.57 -23.25
C THR A 87 -6.17 12.40 -24.33
N ALA A 88 -7.22 11.88 -24.98
CA ALA A 88 -8.03 12.63 -25.94
C ALA A 88 -8.62 13.91 -25.29
N ARG A 89 -9.14 13.80 -24.07
CA ARG A 89 -9.68 14.95 -23.33
C ARG A 89 -8.65 16.02 -23.01
N ARG A 90 -7.36 15.67 -22.86
CA ARG A 90 -6.28 16.67 -22.64
C ARG A 90 -6.15 17.64 -23.81
N VAL A 91 -6.50 17.22 -25.03
CA VAL A 91 -6.46 18.05 -26.24
C VAL A 91 -7.85 18.57 -26.66
N GLY A 92 -8.85 18.44 -25.79
CA GLY A 92 -10.22 18.87 -26.09
C GLY A 92 -10.99 17.96 -27.06
N LEU A 93 -10.52 16.72 -27.27
CA LEU A 93 -11.18 15.72 -28.11
C LEU A 93 -11.92 14.70 -27.24
N ASP A 94 -13.07 14.20 -27.71
CA ASP A 94 -13.74 13.05 -27.09
C ASP A 94 -13.58 11.81 -27.97
N MET A 95 -13.38 10.67 -27.31
CA MET A 95 -13.12 9.39 -27.98
C MET A 95 -14.42 8.85 -28.61
N PRO A 96 -14.41 8.42 -29.89
CA PRO A 96 -15.60 7.84 -30.52
C PRO A 96 -16.09 6.58 -29.79
N SER A 97 -17.40 6.30 -29.89
CA SER A 97 -17.99 5.10 -29.32
C SER A 97 -17.39 3.85 -29.96
N VAL A 98 -16.96 2.90 -29.11
CA VAL A 98 -16.49 1.59 -29.58
C VAL A 98 -17.62 0.90 -30.36
N HIS A 99 -17.30 0.39 -31.55
CA HIS A 99 -18.24 -0.32 -32.40
C HIS A 99 -18.86 -1.50 -31.62
N LYS A 100 -20.19 -1.49 -31.46
CA LYS A 100 -20.93 -2.65 -30.95
C LYS A 100 -21.34 -3.49 -32.15
N PRO A 101 -20.84 -4.73 -32.29
CA PRO A 101 -21.33 -5.60 -33.35
C PRO A 101 -22.83 -5.82 -33.12
N GLU A 102 -23.63 -5.63 -34.17
CA GLU A 102 -25.04 -5.97 -34.17
C GLU A 102 -25.17 -7.45 -33.81
N SER A 103 -25.91 -7.76 -32.76
CA SER A 103 -26.20 -9.12 -32.33
C SER A 103 -26.93 -9.85 -33.46
N ALA A 104 -26.23 -10.76 -34.13
CA ALA A 104 -26.78 -11.72 -35.07
C ALA A 104 -27.53 -12.85 -34.33
#